data_AF-A0A4R9M183-F1
#
_entry.id   AF-A0A4R9M183-F1
#
_cell.length_a   1.000
_cell.length_b   1.000
_cell.length_c   1.000
_cell.angle_alpha   90.00
_cell.angle_beta   90.00
_cell.angle_gamma   90.00
#
_symmetry.space_group_name_H-M   'P 1'
#
loop_
_entity.id
_entity.type
_entity.pdbx_description
1 polymer ?
#
loop_
_entity_poly.entity_id
_entity_poly.type
_entity_poly.pdbx_seq_one_letter_code
_entity_poly.pdbx_strand_id
1 'polypeptide(L)'
;METGIGLSALLQILILLFWFTPKFEGDSLDSLVEEVAFIDNVQIQEPVSDSKPTDGDFDLTDKEKVEKKEDPRIAGASDPIVSGATSPVDLSPNVRPEYTPEAKSAGITGTMTLEVIIANTGEVLRVRSVGKTLGGGLEQAAIDTYRKKRFSPSIMEGKPITVKVLVPIRFSLN
;
A
#
# COMPACT_ATOMS: atom_id res chain seq x y z
N MET A 1 46.26 -35.19 33.51
CA MET A 1 46.02 -35.11 32.05
C MET A 1 44.50 -35.06 31.88
N GLU A 2 43.90 -33.86 31.98
CA GLU A 2 42.45 -33.69 32.15
C GLU A 2 41.97 -32.50 31.31
N THR A 3 42.00 -32.64 29.99
CA THR A 3 41.37 -31.68 29.05
C THR A 3 40.85 -32.43 27.83
N GLY A 4 39.85 -33.30 28.03
CA GLY A 4 39.27 -34.11 26.93
C GLY A 4 37.75 -34.02 26.78
N ILE A 5 37.04 -33.36 27.71
CA ILE A 5 35.57 -33.44 27.79
C ILE A 5 34.89 -32.20 27.14
N GLY A 6 35.57 -31.05 27.13
CA GLY A 6 34.99 -29.79 26.64
C GLY A 6 34.69 -29.76 25.14
N LEU A 7 35.54 -30.39 24.31
CA LEU A 7 35.35 -30.39 22.85
C LEU A 7 34.25 -31.38 22.41
N SER A 8 34.09 -32.49 23.16
CA SER A 8 33.10 -33.53 22.85
C SER A 8 31.68 -33.08 23.19
N ALA A 9 31.50 -32.38 24.32
CA ALA A 9 30.21 -31.78 24.68
C ALA A 9 29.78 -30.70 23.66
N LEU A 10 30.73 -29.90 23.17
CA LEU A 10 30.48 -28.90 22.11
C LEU A 10 30.07 -29.55 20.79
N LEU A 11 30.72 -30.65 20.40
CA LEU A 11 30.39 -31.40 19.20
C LEU A 11 29.01 -32.08 19.31
N GLN A 12 28.66 -32.63 20.48
CA GLN A 12 27.33 -33.19 20.72
C GLN A 12 26.22 -32.13 20.70
N ILE A 13 26.48 -30.92 21.21
CA ILE A 13 25.55 -29.78 21.13
C ILE A 13 25.36 -29.34 19.67
N LEU A 14 26.43 -29.38 18.85
CA LEU A 14 26.35 -29.08 17.42
C LEU A 14 25.54 -30.12 16.64
N ILE A 15 25.69 -31.40 16.97
CA ILE A 15 24.91 -32.50 16.38
C ILE A 15 23.44 -32.42 16.80
N LEU A 16 23.16 -32.05 18.06
CA LEU A 16 21.80 -31.78 18.53
C LEU A 16 21.20 -30.54 17.86
N LEU A 17 21.94 -29.44 17.67
CA LEU A 17 21.48 -28.30 16.89
C LEU A 17 21.22 -28.68 15.42
N PHE A 18 21.98 -29.60 14.85
CA PHE A 18 21.75 -30.09 13.49
C PHE A 18 20.45 -30.90 13.36
N TRP A 19 20.09 -31.73 14.36
CA TRP A 19 18.84 -32.49 14.36
C TRP A 19 17.64 -31.75 14.98
N PHE A 20 17.92 -30.70 15.74
CA PHE A 20 16.97 -29.86 16.47
C PHE A 20 17.20 -28.39 16.12
N THR A 21 17.28 -28.08 14.82
CA THR A 21 16.99 -26.72 14.37
C THR A 21 15.48 -26.60 14.35
N PRO A 22 14.83 -25.80 15.21
CA PRO A 22 13.52 -25.29 14.87
C PRO A 22 13.71 -24.56 13.53
N LYS A 23 12.89 -24.90 12.52
CA LYS A 23 12.88 -24.15 11.27
C LYS A 23 12.58 -22.70 11.60
N PHE A 24 13.64 -21.90 11.62
CA PHE A 24 13.55 -20.46 11.64
C PHE A 24 13.09 -20.10 10.23
N GLU A 25 11.77 -20.01 10.06
CA GLU A 25 11.11 -19.55 8.84
C GLU A 25 11.39 -18.04 8.70
N GLY A 26 12.63 -17.73 8.36
CA GLY A 26 13.11 -16.42 7.99
C GLY A 26 13.43 -16.45 6.50
N ASP A 27 12.54 -15.78 5.74
CA ASP A 27 12.76 -15.22 4.41
C ASP A 27 12.56 -16.16 3.21
N SER A 28 11.47 -15.93 2.46
CA SER A 28 11.33 -15.97 0.98
C SER A 28 9.82 -16.09 0.65
N LEU A 29 9.11 -15.06 0.17
CA LEU A 29 9.02 -14.70 -1.26
C LEU A 29 8.67 -15.87 -2.23
N ASP A 30 7.88 -16.85 -1.79
CA ASP A 30 7.35 -17.93 -2.64
C ASP A 30 5.83 -18.14 -2.40
N SER A 31 5.04 -17.12 -2.73
CA SER A 31 3.59 -17.27 -2.93
C SER A 31 3.16 -16.39 -4.10
N LEU A 32 3.91 -16.52 -5.18
CA LEU A 32 3.48 -16.14 -6.52
C LEU A 32 3.72 -17.37 -7.38
N VAL A 33 2.63 -17.83 -8.00
CA VAL A 33 2.56 -18.89 -9.01
C VAL A 33 2.38 -20.33 -8.49
N GLU A 34 1.14 -20.68 -8.18
CA GLU A 34 0.54 -21.96 -8.58
C GLU A 34 -0.92 -21.64 -8.95
N GLU A 35 -1.19 -21.45 -10.24
CA GLU A 35 -1.77 -22.49 -11.10
C GLU A 35 -3.07 -23.05 -10.52
N VAL A 36 -4.17 -22.34 -10.78
CA VAL A 36 -5.47 -23.01 -10.96
C VAL A 36 -5.67 -23.22 -12.45
N ALA A 37 -5.42 -24.44 -12.89
CA ALA A 37 -5.98 -24.97 -14.13
C ALA A 37 -7.51 -24.95 -13.98
N PHE A 38 -8.17 -23.96 -14.59
CA PHE A 38 -9.61 -23.98 -14.82
C PHE A 38 -9.90 -23.48 -16.25
N ILE A 39 -10.05 -24.47 -17.13
CA ILE A 39 -10.92 -24.49 -18.30
C ILE A 39 -10.49 -23.60 -19.48
N ASP A 40 -9.76 -24.24 -20.41
CA ASP A 40 -9.91 -23.99 -21.84
C ASP A 40 -11.38 -24.21 -22.25
N ASN A 41 -11.92 -23.32 -23.10
CA ASN A 41 -13.22 -23.36 -23.78
C ASN A 41 -14.32 -22.39 -23.27
N VAL A 42 -14.15 -21.10 -23.56
CA VAL A 42 -15.28 -20.18 -23.80
C VAL A 42 -15.60 -20.20 -25.29
N GLN A 43 -16.49 -21.13 -25.68
CA GLN A 43 -17.24 -21.04 -26.93
C GLN A 43 -18.44 -20.12 -26.70
N ILE A 44 -18.56 -19.11 -27.56
CA ILE A 44 -19.67 -18.17 -27.63
C ILE A 44 -20.93 -18.95 -28.05
N GLN A 45 -21.96 -18.97 -27.21
CA GLN A 45 -23.34 -19.24 -27.64
C GLN A 45 -24.29 -18.32 -26.87
N GLU A 46 -24.91 -17.40 -27.61
CA GLU A 46 -26.04 -16.56 -27.18
C GLU A 46 -27.24 -17.43 -26.74
N PRO A 47 -27.90 -17.12 -25.61
CA PRO A 47 -29.31 -17.37 -25.46
C PRO A 47 -30.09 -16.13 -25.91
N VAL A 48 -30.72 -16.33 -27.06
CA VAL A 48 -31.77 -15.54 -27.69
C VAL A 48 -32.85 -15.08 -26.69
N SER A 49 -33.40 -13.92 -26.99
CA SER A 49 -34.86 -13.69 -27.02
C SER A 49 -35.61 -13.44 -25.71
N ASP A 50 -36.03 -12.18 -25.58
CA ASP A 50 -37.39 -11.74 -25.28
C ASP A 50 -38.07 -12.14 -23.95
N SER A 51 -38.19 -11.16 -23.05
CA SER A 51 -39.50 -10.80 -22.48
C SER A 51 -39.49 -9.39 -21.88
N LYS A 52 -40.37 -8.55 -22.43
CA LYS A 52 -40.74 -7.18 -22.00
C LYS A 52 -41.62 -7.22 -20.71
N PRO A 53 -42.05 -6.06 -20.18
CA PRO A 53 -41.90 -5.60 -18.80
C PRO A 53 -43.06 -6.02 -17.86
N THR A 54 -42.89 -5.91 -16.54
CA THR A 54 -44.06 -5.77 -15.65
C THR A 54 -43.75 -4.79 -14.53
N ASP A 55 -44.65 -3.82 -14.49
CA ASP A 55 -44.85 -2.72 -13.57
C ASP A 55 -44.64 -3.13 -12.11
N GLY A 56 -43.78 -2.39 -11.42
CA GLY A 56 -43.44 -2.60 -10.02
C GLY A 56 -42.91 -1.31 -9.43
N ASP A 57 -43.81 -0.34 -9.33
CA ASP A 57 -43.70 0.84 -8.47
C ASP A 57 -43.12 0.45 -7.10
N PHE A 58 -41.85 0.76 -6.89
CA PHE A 58 -41.23 0.94 -5.59
C PHE A 58 -40.28 2.14 -5.72
N ASP A 59 -40.89 3.33 -5.74
CA ASP A 59 -40.21 4.57 -5.43
C ASP A 59 -39.67 4.49 -3.99
N LEU A 60 -38.37 4.23 -3.84
CA LEU A 60 -37.58 4.69 -2.71
C LEU A 60 -36.12 4.88 -3.14
N THR A 61 -35.83 6.14 -3.45
CA THR A 61 -34.53 6.80 -3.29
C THR A 61 -33.37 6.27 -4.14
N ASP A 62 -33.09 7.03 -5.20
CA ASP A 62 -31.76 7.31 -5.75
C ASP A 62 -30.65 7.13 -4.71
N LYS A 63 -30.13 5.91 -4.61
CA LYS A 63 -28.76 5.70 -4.19
C LYS A 63 -27.94 6.27 -5.32
N GLU A 64 -27.62 7.54 -5.16
CA GLU A 64 -26.57 8.27 -5.85
C GLU A 64 -25.42 7.30 -6.10
N LYS A 65 -25.44 6.70 -7.29
CA LYS A 65 -24.30 6.05 -7.87
C LYS A 65 -23.34 7.20 -8.08
N VAL A 66 -22.57 7.52 -7.04
CA VAL A 66 -21.42 8.40 -7.14
C VAL A 66 -20.49 7.68 -8.08
N GLU A 67 -20.71 7.94 -9.36
CA GLU A 67 -19.77 7.76 -10.45
C GLU A 67 -18.60 8.65 -10.08
N LYS A 68 -17.73 8.11 -9.22
CA LYS A 68 -16.42 8.67 -8.97
C LYS A 68 -15.73 8.53 -10.31
N LYS A 69 -15.86 9.55 -11.15
CA LYS A 69 -15.02 9.79 -12.33
C LYS A 69 -13.60 9.83 -11.80
N GLU A 70 -12.98 8.67 -11.69
CA GLU A 70 -11.57 8.58 -11.36
C GLU A 70 -10.87 9.19 -12.56
N ASP A 71 -10.29 10.37 -12.35
CA ASP A 71 -9.57 11.12 -13.37
C ASP A 71 -8.67 10.15 -14.15
N PRO A 72 -8.69 10.11 -15.49
CA PRO A 72 -7.93 9.14 -16.28
C PRO A 72 -6.40 9.20 -16.02
N ARG A 73 -5.93 10.28 -15.38
CA ARG A 73 -4.55 10.47 -14.91
C ARG A 73 -4.17 9.53 -13.76
N ILE A 74 -5.16 9.02 -13.01
CA ILE A 74 -4.96 8.11 -11.87
C ILE A 74 -4.73 6.68 -12.38
N ALA A 75 -5.37 6.29 -13.48
CA ALA A 75 -5.25 4.94 -14.07
C ALA A 75 -3.86 4.67 -14.68
N GLY A 76 -3.12 5.72 -15.06
CA GLY A 76 -1.76 5.62 -15.62
C GLY A 76 -0.64 5.81 -14.60
N ALA A 77 -0.93 5.85 -13.30
CA ALA A 77 0.10 6.03 -12.28
C ALA A 77 0.93 4.75 -12.10
N SER A 78 2.20 4.79 -12.47
CA SER A 78 3.15 3.69 -12.27
C SER A 78 3.97 3.88 -10.98
N ASP A 79 4.40 2.78 -10.37
CA ASP A 79 5.31 2.79 -9.24
C ASP A 79 6.72 3.20 -9.73
N PRO A 80 7.35 4.28 -9.20
CA PRO A 80 8.56 4.84 -9.78
C PRO A 80 9.75 3.86 -9.73
N ILE A 81 9.79 3.00 -8.71
CA ILE A 81 10.82 1.96 -8.56
C ILE A 81 10.73 0.91 -9.67
N VAL A 82 9.52 0.47 -10.00
CA VAL A 82 9.28 -0.53 -11.06
C VAL A 82 9.51 0.08 -12.43
N SER A 83 9.20 1.37 -12.59
CA SER A 83 9.28 2.10 -13.84
C SER A 83 10.69 2.64 -14.19
N GLY A 84 11.67 2.50 -13.29
CA GLY A 84 13.00 3.10 -13.46
C GLY A 84 12.99 4.63 -13.46
N ALA A 85 11.95 5.26 -12.90
CA ALA A 85 11.80 6.70 -12.85
C ALA A 85 12.51 7.30 -11.63
N THR A 86 12.94 8.56 -11.71
CA THR A 86 13.49 9.24 -10.54
C THR A 86 12.41 9.37 -9.45
N SER A 87 12.82 9.16 -8.21
CA SER A 87 11.91 9.30 -7.06
C SER A 87 11.52 10.78 -6.90
N PRO A 88 10.23 11.08 -6.72
CA PRO A 88 9.79 12.46 -6.57
C PRO A 88 10.31 13.03 -5.25
N VAL A 89 10.88 14.22 -5.32
CA VAL A 89 11.46 14.91 -4.17
C VAL A 89 10.44 15.84 -3.55
N ASP A 90 10.35 15.85 -2.23
CA ASP A 90 9.48 16.76 -1.50
C ASP A 90 10.01 18.21 -1.57
N LEU A 91 9.24 19.12 -2.18
CA LEU A 91 9.65 20.53 -2.32
C LEU A 91 9.20 21.40 -1.14
N SER A 92 8.42 20.85 -0.21
CA SER A 92 7.85 21.60 0.92
C SER A 92 8.10 20.89 2.26
N PRO A 93 9.36 20.62 2.63
CA PRO A 93 9.69 19.79 3.79
C PRO A 93 9.31 20.39 5.14
N ASN A 94 9.06 21.71 5.18
CA ASN A 94 8.64 22.42 6.39
C ASN A 94 7.18 22.09 6.79
N VAL A 95 6.36 21.65 5.84
CA VAL A 95 4.94 21.37 6.08
C VAL A 95 4.79 19.93 6.57
N ARG A 96 4.62 19.79 7.89
CA ARG A 96 4.42 18.51 8.58
C ARG A 96 2.99 18.40 9.12
N PRO A 97 2.46 17.18 9.24
CA PRO A 97 1.10 16.99 9.73
C PRO A 97 0.98 17.39 11.19
N GLU A 98 -0.01 18.23 11.48
CA GLU A 98 -0.31 18.62 12.85
C GLU A 98 -0.91 17.46 13.62
N TYR A 99 -0.53 17.37 14.89
CA TYR A 99 -1.02 16.36 15.79
C TYR A 99 -2.31 16.87 16.47
N THR A 100 -3.42 16.18 16.23
CA THR A 100 -4.76 16.57 16.70
C THR A 100 -4.88 16.54 18.22
N PRO A 101 -5.75 17.36 18.83
CA PRO A 101 -5.92 17.40 20.28
C PRO A 101 -6.40 16.06 20.84
N GLU A 102 -7.31 15.38 20.13
CA GLU A 102 -7.83 14.07 20.54
C GLU A 102 -6.71 13.01 20.58
N ALA A 103 -5.87 12.95 19.55
CA ALA A 103 -4.74 12.04 19.55
C ALA A 103 -3.74 12.36 20.67
N LYS A 104 -3.52 13.65 20.99
CA LYS A 104 -2.57 14.06 22.04
C LYS A 104 -3.07 13.61 23.39
N SER A 105 -4.36 13.86 23.68
CA SER A 105 -5.01 13.44 24.91
C SER A 105 -5.06 11.92 25.06
N ALA A 106 -5.20 11.18 23.95
CA ALA A 106 -5.20 9.72 23.93
C ALA A 106 -3.79 9.09 23.84
N GLY A 107 -2.71 9.88 23.70
CA GLY A 107 -1.34 9.38 23.62
C GLY A 107 -1.04 8.51 22.40
N ILE A 108 -1.72 8.74 21.26
CA ILE A 108 -1.67 7.85 20.09
C ILE A 108 -0.36 8.03 19.32
N THR A 109 0.56 7.08 19.45
CA THR A 109 1.84 7.11 18.71
C THR A 109 1.96 5.95 17.73
N GLY A 110 2.76 6.13 16.68
CA GLY A 110 3.05 5.07 15.73
C GLY A 110 3.45 5.56 14.35
N THR A 111 3.59 4.62 13.42
CA THR A 111 3.92 4.89 12.03
C THR A 111 2.71 4.56 11.17
N MET A 112 2.34 5.47 10.26
CA MET A 112 1.33 5.23 9.23
C MET A 112 1.95 5.43 7.85
N THR A 113 1.37 4.81 6.83
CA THR A 113 1.81 4.97 5.44
C THR A 113 0.75 5.72 4.65
N LEU A 114 1.17 6.72 3.89
CA LEU A 114 0.34 7.42 2.93
C LEU A 114 0.68 6.98 1.52
N GLU A 115 -0.34 6.67 0.74
CA GLU A 115 -0.27 6.58 -0.71
C GLU A 115 -0.56 7.96 -1.32
N VAL A 116 0.41 8.49 -2.06
CA VAL A 116 0.35 9.80 -2.71
C VAL A 116 0.53 9.60 -4.21
N ILE A 117 -0.41 10.12 -5.00
CA ILE A 117 -0.33 10.13 -6.47
C ILE A 117 0.13 11.53 -6.90
N ILE A 118 1.30 11.58 -7.51
CA ILE A 118 1.98 12.81 -7.92
C ILE A 118 1.91 12.89 -9.44
N ALA A 119 1.35 13.99 -9.96
CA ALA A 119 1.27 14.26 -11.39
C ALA A 119 2.64 14.52 -12.03
N ASN A 120 2.70 14.45 -13.35
CA ASN A 120 3.84 14.90 -14.15
C ASN A 120 4.21 16.39 -13.94
N THR A 121 3.32 17.20 -13.36
CA THR A 121 3.58 18.61 -13.00
C THR A 121 4.14 18.78 -11.59
N GLY A 122 4.19 17.71 -10.79
CA GLY A 122 4.59 17.75 -9.37
C GLY A 122 3.45 18.08 -8.40
N GLU A 123 2.21 18.22 -8.90
CA GLU A 123 1.02 18.40 -8.07
C GLU A 123 0.51 17.07 -7.51
N VAL A 124 -0.02 17.10 -6.29
CA VAL A 124 -0.62 15.93 -5.65
C VAL A 124 -2.08 15.79 -6.12
N LEU A 125 -2.35 14.75 -6.90
CA LEU A 125 -3.70 14.47 -7.43
C LEU A 125 -4.58 13.78 -6.38
N ARG A 126 -4.00 12.85 -5.64
CA ARG A 126 -4.73 12.04 -4.65
C ARG A 126 -3.81 11.65 -3.51
N VAL A 127 -4.35 11.67 -2.30
CA VAL A 127 -3.72 11.15 -1.09
C VAL A 127 -4.68 10.19 -0.41
N ARG A 128 -4.20 9.01 0.00
CA ARG A 128 -4.95 8.04 0.79
C ARG A 128 -4.06 7.48 1.89
N SER A 129 -4.62 7.23 3.06
CA SER A 129 -3.97 6.38 4.05
C SER A 129 -4.08 4.92 3.62
N VAL A 130 -2.98 4.18 3.76
CA VAL A 130 -2.91 2.75 3.48
C VAL A 130 -2.25 2.02 4.65
N GLY A 131 -2.69 0.79 4.90
CA GLY A 131 -2.19 -0.01 6.02
C GLY A 131 -2.84 0.34 7.35
N LYS A 132 -2.02 0.52 8.39
CA LYS A 132 -2.49 0.66 9.78
C LYS A 132 -3.00 2.08 10.06
N THR A 133 -4.27 2.16 10.42
CA THR A 133 -4.91 3.36 10.98
C THR A 133 -4.37 3.64 12.39
N LEU A 134 -3.97 4.88 12.64
CA LEU A 134 -3.53 5.34 13.96
C LEU A 134 -4.73 5.80 14.80
N GLY A 135 -5.79 6.32 14.15
CA GLY A 135 -6.97 6.86 14.83
C GLY A 135 -6.75 8.28 15.37
N GLY A 136 -7.76 8.80 16.07
CA GLY A 136 -7.70 10.14 16.70
C GLY A 136 -7.62 11.31 15.71
N GLY A 137 -7.97 11.10 14.43
CA GLY A 137 -7.92 12.13 13.39
C GLY A 137 -6.52 12.42 12.81
N LEU A 138 -5.48 11.68 13.21
CA LEU A 138 -4.11 11.86 12.69
C LEU A 138 -4.02 11.62 11.17
N GLU A 139 -4.77 10.64 10.67
CA GLU A 139 -4.81 10.33 9.24
C GLU A 139 -5.37 11.49 8.42
N GLN A 140 -6.43 12.13 8.90
CA GLN A 140 -7.06 13.24 8.19
C GLN A 140 -6.14 14.47 8.16
N ALA A 141 -5.50 14.78 9.30
CA ALA A 141 -4.50 15.85 9.37
C ALA A 141 -3.33 15.59 8.41
N ALA A 142 -2.88 14.33 8.32
CA ALA A 142 -1.86 13.92 7.37
C ALA A 142 -2.29 14.08 5.91
N ILE A 143 -3.50 13.63 5.57
CA ILE A 143 -4.06 13.76 4.22
C ILE A 143 -4.17 15.24 3.80
N ASP A 144 -4.71 16.11 4.67
CA ASP A 144 -4.85 17.55 4.37
C ASP A 144 -3.49 18.22 4.15
N THR A 145 -2.52 17.91 5.00
CA THR A 145 -1.15 18.41 4.91
C THR A 145 -0.51 18.02 3.59
N TYR A 146 -0.60 16.73 3.20
CA TYR A 146 0.00 16.23 1.97
C TYR A 146 -0.73 16.71 0.71
N ARG A 147 -2.03 17.00 0.77
CA ARG A 147 -2.76 17.63 -0.35
C ARG A 147 -2.25 19.04 -0.67
N LYS A 148 -1.82 19.80 0.33
CA LYS A 148 -1.29 21.16 0.16
C LYS A 148 0.19 21.16 -0.24
N LYS A 149 0.85 20.01 -0.17
CA LYS A 149 2.27 19.85 -0.41
C LYS A 149 2.56 19.78 -1.90
N ARG A 150 3.77 20.21 -2.27
CA ARG A 150 4.24 20.14 -3.65
C ARG A 150 5.45 19.22 -3.74
N PHE A 151 5.48 18.42 -4.79
CA PHE A 151 6.55 17.48 -5.07
C PHE A 151 7.23 17.82 -6.39
N SER A 152 8.47 17.40 -6.55
CA SER A 152 9.14 17.39 -7.84
C SER A 152 8.56 16.25 -8.68
N PRO A 153 8.22 16.49 -9.95
CA PRO A 153 7.73 15.43 -10.81
C PRO A 153 8.79 14.35 -11.01
N SER A 154 8.33 13.10 -11.14
CA SER A 154 9.17 11.98 -11.53
C SER A 154 9.39 12.00 -13.04
N ILE A 155 10.67 12.00 -13.41
CA ILE A 155 11.14 11.88 -14.78
C ILE A 155 11.51 10.43 -15.07
N MET A 156 10.96 9.89 -16.16
CA MET A 156 11.31 8.59 -16.75
C MET A 156 11.75 8.83 -18.19
N GLU A 157 12.96 8.40 -18.55
CA GLU A 157 13.51 8.58 -19.91
C GLU A 157 13.41 10.03 -20.45
N GLY A 158 13.61 11.02 -19.57
CA GLY A 158 13.51 12.45 -19.91
C GLY A 158 12.08 12.99 -20.02
N LYS A 159 11.04 12.17 -19.79
CA LYS A 159 9.63 12.58 -19.80
C LYS A 159 9.06 12.60 -18.37
N PRO A 160 8.31 13.64 -17.99
CA PRO A 160 7.65 13.65 -16.69
C PRO A 160 6.44 12.71 -16.71
N ILE A 161 6.35 11.83 -15.71
CA ILE A 161 5.28 10.84 -15.58
C ILE A 161 4.52 11.03 -14.27
N THR A 162 3.28 10.54 -14.24
CA THR A 162 2.48 10.46 -13.01
C THR A 162 2.89 9.20 -12.25
N VAL A 163 3.22 9.35 -10.97
CA VAL A 163 3.69 8.23 -10.15
C VAL A 163 2.90 8.08 -8.87
N LYS A 164 2.83 6.85 -8.38
CA LYS A 164 2.26 6.50 -7.08
C LYS A 164 3.39 6.22 -6.10
N VAL A 165 3.39 6.88 -4.95
CA VAL A 165 4.44 6.78 -3.93
C VAL A 165 3.85 6.47 -2.57
N LEU A 166 4.52 5.58 -1.84
CA LEU A 166 4.21 5.25 -0.45
C LEU A 166 5.15 6.02 0.48
N VAL A 167 4.59 6.88 1.32
CA VAL A 167 5.34 7.72 2.27
C VAL A 167 5.03 7.27 3.70
N PRO A 168 5.99 6.64 4.41
CA PRO A 168 5.83 6.33 5.82
C PRO A 168 6.02 7.60 6.67
N ILE A 169 5.10 7.84 7.59
CA ILE A 169 5.08 8.98 8.50
C ILE A 169 5.04 8.45 9.93
N ARG A 170 6.04 8.87 10.72
CA ARG A 170 6.11 8.55 12.14
C ARG A 170 5.53 9.69 12.98
N PHE A 171 4.48 9.37 13.73
CA PHE A 171 3.93 10.22 14.78
C PHE A 171 4.51 9.80 16.12
N SER A 172 5.10 10.75 16.83
CA SER A 172 5.65 10.54 18.17
C SER A 172 5.32 11.76 19.02
N LEU A 173 4.84 11.49 20.24
CA LEU A 173 4.59 12.50 21.25
C LEU A 173 5.89 12.64 22.05
N ASN A 174 6.35 13.88 22.25
CA ASN A 174 7.54 14.20 23.05
C ASN A 174 7.13 14.92 24.33
#